data_AF-A0ABD7R113-F1
#
_entry.id   AF-A0ABD7R113-F1
#
_cell.length_a   1.000
_cell.length_b   1.000
_cell.length_c   1.000
_cell.angle_alpha   90.00
_cell.angle_beta   90.00
_cell.angle_gamma   90.00
#
_symmetry.space_group_name_H-M   'P 1'
#
loop_
_entity.id
_entity.type
_entity.pdbx_description
1 polymer ?
#
loop_
_entity_poly.entity_id
_entity_poly.type
_entity_poly.pdbx_seq_one_letter_code
_entity_poly.pdbx_strand_id
1 'polypeptide(L)'
;MSVDHFAITVPRSWFELPVEPERRDDRISALVQERIEDQRDLWDHRTEIVRALRRFARSAWDSGARYCAAFAEPSEDGIVSGALTVTVLPAPEAGGDPLAALTDHVAALGGDDDGMHVDVHEVPRVGRVPRVWGVSTVQAPDGRGSFDVVLMQTFVPAGDQVALVSVSSPATDLAEPLYELFETVTDTFELIDSATVGGGVD
;
A
#
# COMPACT_ATOMS: atom_id res chain seq x y z
N MET A 1 -1.13 -20.73 -1.64
CA MET A 1 -1.92 -19.69 -2.33
C MET A 1 -0.92 -18.70 -2.91
N SER A 2 -0.99 -18.38 -4.19
CA SER A 2 -0.18 -17.30 -4.79
C SER A 2 -0.85 -15.96 -4.49
N VAL A 3 -0.08 -14.85 -4.46
CA VAL A 3 -0.61 -13.50 -4.24
C VAL A 3 -1.42 -12.98 -5.45
N ASP A 4 -1.60 -13.79 -6.49
CA ASP A 4 -2.31 -13.39 -7.71
C ASP A 4 -3.74 -12.89 -7.47
N HIS A 5 -4.38 -13.27 -6.35
CA HIS A 5 -5.71 -12.80 -5.98
C HIS A 5 -5.75 -12.42 -4.49
N PHE A 6 -6.06 -11.16 -4.21
CA PHE A 6 -6.26 -10.63 -2.86
C PHE A 6 -7.39 -9.60 -2.85
N ALA A 7 -7.91 -9.31 -1.67
CA ALA A 7 -8.75 -8.14 -1.43
C ALA A 7 -8.19 -7.31 -0.27
N ILE A 8 -8.43 -6.01 -0.35
CA ILE A 8 -8.21 -5.06 0.73
C ILE A 8 -9.33 -4.01 0.66
N THR A 9 -9.84 -3.60 1.81
CA THR A 9 -10.90 -2.59 1.89
C THR A 9 -10.29 -1.28 2.40
N VAL A 10 -10.39 -0.23 1.58
CA VAL A 10 -10.00 1.13 1.96
C VAL A 10 -11.24 1.99 2.19
N PRO A 11 -11.15 3.09 2.97
CA PRO A 11 -12.23 4.05 3.09
C PRO A 11 -12.68 4.57 1.73
N ARG A 12 -13.98 4.82 1.56
CA ARG A 12 -14.55 5.30 0.27
C ARG A 12 -13.98 6.65 -0.19
N SER A 13 -13.45 7.44 0.73
CA SER A 13 -12.81 8.72 0.40
C SER A 13 -11.45 8.55 -0.26
N TRP A 14 -10.83 7.36 -0.14
CA TRP A 14 -9.54 7.08 -0.75
C TRP A 14 -9.68 6.93 -2.26
N PHE A 15 -8.64 7.33 -2.96
CA PHE A 15 -8.49 7.26 -4.40
C PHE A 15 -7.72 6.00 -4.76
N GLU A 16 -8.41 5.01 -5.31
CA GLU A 16 -7.76 3.84 -5.89
C GLU A 16 -7.12 4.21 -7.23
N LEU A 17 -5.81 4.02 -7.35
CA LEU A 17 -5.05 4.29 -8.56
C LEU A 17 -4.92 3.00 -9.37
N PRO A 18 -5.50 2.92 -10.59
CA PRO A 18 -5.34 1.76 -11.44
C PRO A 18 -3.87 1.57 -11.83
N VAL A 19 -3.27 0.42 -11.54
CA VAL A 19 -1.86 0.12 -11.89
C VAL A 19 -1.69 -0.95 -12.97
N GLU A 20 -2.69 -1.83 -13.14
CA GLU A 20 -2.72 -2.92 -14.13
C GLU A 20 -2.55 -2.40 -15.57
N PRO A 21 -1.48 -2.78 -16.30
CA PRO A 21 -1.11 -2.19 -17.59
C PRO A 21 -2.23 -2.21 -18.64
N GLU A 22 -3.03 -3.27 -18.69
CA GLU A 22 -4.06 -3.53 -19.69
C GLU A 22 -5.17 -2.48 -19.67
N ARG A 23 -5.48 -1.94 -18.48
CA ARG A 23 -6.60 -1.01 -18.27
C ARG A 23 -6.21 0.30 -17.61
N ARG A 24 -4.95 0.44 -17.17
CA ARG A 24 -4.45 1.60 -16.42
C ARG A 24 -4.80 2.92 -17.10
N ASP A 25 -4.43 3.08 -18.37
CA ASP A 25 -4.45 4.38 -19.02
C ASP A 25 -5.88 4.91 -19.21
N ASP A 26 -6.83 4.03 -19.56
CA ASP A 26 -8.25 4.37 -19.71
C ASP A 26 -8.93 4.59 -18.35
N ARG A 27 -8.65 3.73 -17.35
CA ARG A 27 -9.22 3.88 -16.00
C ARG A 27 -8.73 5.13 -15.30
N ILE A 28 -7.46 5.52 -15.48
CA ILE A 28 -6.94 6.79 -14.96
C ILE A 28 -7.65 7.97 -15.62
N SER A 29 -7.87 7.93 -16.94
CA SER A 29 -8.62 8.99 -17.61
C SER A 29 -10.05 9.12 -17.10
N ALA A 30 -10.74 7.99 -16.89
CA ALA A 30 -12.09 7.98 -16.32
C ALA A 30 -12.11 8.51 -14.87
N LEU A 31 -11.17 8.06 -14.03
CA LEU A 31 -11.03 8.53 -12.65
C LEU A 31 -10.82 10.05 -12.58
N VAL A 32 -9.92 10.59 -13.40
CA VAL A 32 -9.67 12.04 -13.41
C VAL A 32 -10.90 12.81 -13.90
N GLN A 33 -11.58 12.30 -14.93
CA GLN A 33 -12.79 12.94 -15.45
C GLN A 33 -13.90 13.00 -14.39
N GLU A 34 -14.19 11.89 -13.72
CA GLU A 34 -15.20 11.80 -12.66
C GLU A 34 -14.91 12.80 -11.53
N ARG A 35 -13.65 12.93 -11.12
CA ARG A 35 -13.29 13.76 -9.94
C ARG A 35 -13.15 15.26 -10.26
N ILE A 36 -12.79 15.61 -11.49
CA ILE A 36 -12.64 17.00 -11.90
C ILE A 36 -13.99 17.64 -12.27
N GLU A 37 -15.01 16.85 -12.57
CA GLU A 37 -16.37 17.37 -12.83
C GLU A 37 -16.88 18.27 -11.69
N ASP A 38 -16.56 17.91 -10.44
CA ASP A 38 -16.90 18.68 -9.25
C ASP A 38 -15.87 19.78 -8.90
N GLN A 39 -14.74 19.87 -9.62
CA GLN A 39 -13.62 20.78 -9.36
C GLN A 39 -13.23 21.56 -10.61
N ARG A 40 -14.08 22.52 -11.00
CA ARG A 40 -13.92 23.29 -12.25
C ARG A 40 -12.58 24.00 -12.40
N ASP A 41 -11.95 24.43 -11.30
CA ASP A 41 -10.65 25.12 -11.33
C ASP A 41 -9.51 24.19 -11.79
N LEU A 42 -9.68 22.88 -11.67
CA LEU A 42 -8.72 21.88 -12.15
C LEU A 42 -8.96 21.45 -13.59
N TRP A 43 -10.05 21.92 -14.22
CA TRP A 43 -10.47 21.46 -15.55
C TRP A 43 -9.38 21.66 -16.60
N ASP A 44 -8.70 22.80 -16.59
CA ASP A 44 -7.65 23.12 -17.55
C ASP A 44 -6.38 22.28 -17.33
N HIS A 45 -6.17 21.78 -16.11
CA HIS A 45 -5.02 20.96 -15.73
C HIS A 45 -5.26 19.45 -15.89
N ARG A 46 -6.48 19.01 -16.25
CA ARG A 46 -6.85 17.57 -16.33
C ARG A 46 -5.88 16.72 -17.15
N THR A 47 -5.35 17.26 -18.25
CA THR A 47 -4.41 16.52 -19.11
C THR A 47 -3.07 16.28 -18.41
N GLU A 48 -2.60 17.26 -17.64
CA GLU A 48 -1.35 17.17 -16.88
C GLU A 48 -1.50 16.20 -15.70
N ILE A 49 -2.64 16.26 -15.02
CA ILE A 49 -3.01 15.33 -13.94
C ILE A 49 -3.04 13.89 -14.46
N VAL A 50 -3.72 13.62 -15.59
CA VAL A 50 -3.73 12.29 -16.22
C VAL A 50 -2.31 11.81 -16.54
N ARG A 51 -1.46 12.67 -17.11
CA ARG A 51 -0.08 12.32 -17.44
C ARG A 51 0.74 11.97 -16.19
N ALA A 52 0.61 12.76 -15.13
CA ALA A 52 1.30 12.53 -13.86
C ALA A 52 0.86 11.20 -13.23
N LEU A 53 -0.44 10.95 -13.12
CA LEU A 53 -0.99 9.72 -12.55
C LEU A 53 -0.59 8.48 -13.35
N ARG A 54 -0.59 8.54 -14.69
CA ARG A 54 -0.09 7.44 -15.54
C ARG A 54 1.39 7.13 -15.29
N ARG A 55 2.21 8.16 -15.08
CA ARG A 55 3.63 7.99 -14.74
C ARG A 55 3.78 7.31 -13.38
N PHE A 56 3.05 7.76 -12.36
CA PHE A 56 3.10 7.15 -11.03
C PHE A 56 2.62 5.70 -11.03
N ALA A 57 1.47 5.42 -11.67
CA ALA A 57 0.93 4.08 -11.75
C ALA A 57 1.87 3.10 -12.50
N ARG A 58 2.55 3.56 -13.56
CA ARG A 58 3.58 2.77 -14.24
C ARG A 58 4.77 2.50 -13.33
N SER A 59 5.29 3.53 -12.66
CA SER A 59 6.41 3.38 -11.72
C SER A 59 6.06 2.41 -10.59
N ALA A 60 4.83 2.47 -10.06
CA ALA A 60 4.38 1.56 -9.01
C ALA A 60 4.33 0.11 -9.51
N TRP A 61 3.75 -0.12 -10.69
CA TRP A 61 3.68 -1.45 -11.31
C TRP A 61 5.07 -2.06 -11.55
N ASP A 62 5.98 -1.26 -12.11
CA ASP A 62 7.36 -1.65 -12.40
C ASP A 62 8.15 -1.97 -11.11
N SER A 63 7.80 -1.33 -10.00
CA SER A 63 8.32 -1.63 -8.66
C SER A 63 7.63 -2.82 -7.96
N GLY A 64 6.71 -3.52 -8.62
CA GLY A 64 6.05 -4.72 -8.09
C GLY A 64 4.69 -4.48 -7.42
N ALA A 65 4.19 -3.24 -7.38
CA ALA A 65 2.87 -2.95 -6.84
C ALA A 65 1.77 -3.58 -7.72
N ARG A 66 0.75 -4.15 -7.07
CA ARG A 66 -0.44 -4.73 -7.71
C ARG A 66 -1.72 -3.99 -7.31
N TYR A 67 -1.67 -3.22 -6.24
CA TYR A 67 -2.73 -2.30 -5.82
C TYR A 67 -2.11 -1.02 -5.26
N CYS A 68 -2.74 0.11 -5.55
CA CYS A 68 -2.38 1.41 -5.00
C CYS A 68 -3.66 2.17 -4.63
N ALA A 69 -3.69 2.73 -3.43
CA ALA A 69 -4.67 3.72 -3.03
C ALA A 69 -3.98 4.92 -2.39
N ALA A 70 -4.58 6.09 -2.46
CA ALA A 70 -4.09 7.29 -1.80
C ALA A 70 -5.22 8.04 -1.14
N PHE A 71 -4.92 8.83 -0.12
CA PHE A 71 -5.88 9.72 0.51
C PHE A 71 -5.30 11.11 0.65
N ALA A 72 -6.20 12.08 0.71
CA ALA A 72 -5.91 13.48 0.95
C ALA A 72 -7.13 14.05 1.68
N GLU A 73 -7.04 14.10 3.01
CA GLU A 73 -8.13 14.52 3.89
C GLU A 73 -7.82 15.90 4.48
N PRO A 74 -8.80 16.81 4.53
CA PRO A 74 -8.61 18.10 5.18
C PRO A 74 -8.47 17.94 6.70
N SER A 75 -7.54 18.69 7.29
CA SER A 75 -7.35 18.87 8.72
C SER A 75 -7.27 20.37 9.07
N GLU A 76 -7.21 20.70 10.37
CA GLU A 76 -7.08 22.09 10.82
C GLU A 76 -5.79 22.76 10.30
N ASP A 77 -4.70 21.98 10.17
CA ASP A 77 -3.37 22.46 9.79
C ASP A 77 -3.04 22.25 8.29
N GLY A 78 -3.97 21.72 7.49
CA GLY A 78 -3.79 21.56 6.05
C GLY A 78 -4.39 20.28 5.49
N ILE A 79 -3.66 19.62 4.59
CA ILE A 79 -4.07 18.35 4.00
C ILE A 79 -3.20 17.24 4.57
N VAL A 80 -3.85 16.25 5.19
CA VAL A 80 -3.21 15.00 5.59
C VAL A 80 -3.34 14.04 4.42
N SER A 81 -2.19 13.65 3.87
CA SER A 81 -2.16 12.74 2.72
C SER A 81 -1.39 11.47 3.04
N GLY A 82 -1.66 10.42 2.30
CA GLY A 82 -0.93 9.17 2.41
C GLY A 82 -1.23 8.23 1.27
N ALA A 83 -0.49 7.14 1.22
CA ALA A 83 -0.65 6.11 0.19
C ALA A 83 -0.55 4.72 0.80
N LEU A 84 -1.34 3.80 0.25
CA LEU A 84 -1.27 2.38 0.51
C LEU A 84 -0.90 1.65 -0.78
N THR A 85 -0.03 0.66 -0.66
CA THR A 85 0.33 -0.24 -1.75
C THR A 85 0.26 -1.70 -1.28
N VAL A 86 -0.09 -2.59 -2.21
CA VAL A 86 0.16 -4.03 -2.05
C VAL A 86 1.20 -4.41 -3.11
N THR A 87 2.36 -4.88 -2.66
CA THR A 87 3.49 -5.27 -3.51
C THR A 87 3.74 -6.76 -3.35
N VAL A 88 4.00 -7.46 -4.45
CA VAL A 88 4.32 -8.91 -4.41
C VAL A 88 5.83 -9.08 -4.47
N LEU A 89 6.39 -9.72 -3.45
CA LEU A 89 7.82 -9.98 -3.29
C LEU A 89 8.07 -11.49 -3.24
N PRO A 90 9.26 -11.98 -3.63
CA PRO A 90 9.66 -13.35 -3.33
C PRO A 90 9.75 -13.55 -1.82
N ALA A 91 9.33 -14.72 -1.32
CA ALA A 91 9.55 -15.09 0.06
C ALA A 91 11.05 -15.34 0.32
N PRO A 92 11.57 -14.98 1.52
CA PRO A 92 12.94 -15.34 1.88
C PRO A 92 13.09 -16.86 1.92
N GLU A 93 14.29 -17.36 1.60
CA GLU A 93 14.60 -18.79 1.70
C GLU A 93 14.43 -19.23 3.17
N ALA A 94 13.47 -20.11 3.42
CA ALA A 94 13.22 -20.66 4.75
C ALA A 94 13.92 -22.03 4.88
N GLY A 95 14.97 -22.10 5.71
CA GLY A 95 15.55 -23.37 6.16
C GLY A 95 14.77 -24.04 7.30
N GLY A 96 13.62 -23.49 7.68
CA GLY A 96 12.84 -23.83 8.87
C GLY A 96 11.42 -23.26 8.82
N ASP A 97 10.89 -22.77 9.94
CA ASP A 97 9.56 -22.13 10.00
C ASP A 97 9.50 -20.87 9.11
N PRO A 98 8.64 -20.84 8.06
CA PRO A 98 8.53 -19.68 7.19
C PRO A 98 8.13 -18.39 7.90
N LEU A 99 7.29 -18.46 8.95
CA LEU A 99 6.88 -17.28 9.69
C LEU A 99 8.05 -16.71 10.49
N ALA A 100 8.82 -17.58 11.17
CA ALA A 100 10.02 -17.17 11.89
C ALA A 100 11.06 -16.57 10.94
N ALA A 101 11.33 -17.21 9.80
CA ALA A 101 12.28 -16.72 8.80
C ALA A 101 11.88 -15.34 8.24
N LEU A 102 10.58 -15.13 7.99
CA LEU A 102 10.07 -13.83 7.56
C LEU A 102 10.16 -12.79 8.69
N THR A 103 9.85 -13.17 9.93
CA THR A 103 9.96 -12.28 11.10
C THR A 103 11.40 -11.82 11.32
N ASP A 104 12.37 -12.75 11.27
CA ASP A 104 13.79 -12.45 11.40
C ASP A 104 14.28 -11.55 10.26
N HIS A 105 13.85 -11.82 9.02
CA HIS A 105 14.17 -10.98 7.88
C HIS A 105 13.63 -9.55 8.06
N VAL A 106 12.39 -9.43 8.51
CA VAL A 106 11.73 -8.15 8.76
C VAL A 106 12.39 -7.38 9.91
N ALA A 107 12.76 -8.08 11.00
CA ALA A 107 13.52 -7.49 12.10
C ALA A 107 14.89 -6.95 11.62
N ALA A 108 15.56 -7.66 10.73
CA ALA A 108 16.81 -7.20 10.13
C ALA A 108 16.64 -5.97 9.21
N LEU A 109 15.46 -5.81 8.56
CA LEU A 109 15.14 -4.63 7.76
C LEU A 109 14.86 -3.39 8.63
N GLY A 110 14.29 -3.57 9.82
CA GLY A 110 14.04 -2.49 10.78
C GLY A 110 15.33 -1.86 11.34
N GLY A 111 16.45 -2.59 11.34
CA GLY A 111 17.74 -2.12 11.83
C GLY A 111 17.76 -1.77 13.33
N ASP A 112 18.88 -1.20 13.81
CA ASP A 112 18.99 -0.55 15.13
C ASP A 112 18.32 0.85 15.13
N ASP A 113 17.36 1.09 14.24
CA ASP A 113 16.67 2.38 14.18
C ASP A 113 15.71 2.48 15.37
N ASP A 114 16.08 3.27 16.38
CA ASP A 114 15.35 3.44 17.66
C ASP A 114 13.86 3.82 17.47
N GLY A 115 13.47 4.30 16.28
CA GLY A 115 12.10 4.67 15.93
C GLY A 115 11.25 3.60 15.25
N MET A 116 11.82 2.45 14.90
CA MET A 116 11.13 1.38 14.18
C MET A 116 10.75 0.22 15.12
N HIS A 117 9.47 -0.15 15.10
CA HIS A 117 8.93 -1.25 15.89
C HIS A 117 8.61 -2.45 15.01
N VAL A 118 8.94 -3.64 15.49
CA VAL A 118 8.66 -4.91 14.81
C VAL A 118 7.91 -5.83 15.77
N ASP A 119 6.81 -6.40 15.31
CA ASP A 119 6.00 -7.38 16.07
C ASP A 119 5.34 -8.41 15.14
N VAL A 120 4.78 -9.46 15.72
CA VAL A 120 3.89 -10.40 15.05
C VAL A 120 2.44 -10.03 15.33
N HIS A 121 1.77 -9.48 14.32
CA HIS A 121 0.36 -9.07 14.38
C HIS A 121 -0.58 -10.18 13.91
N GLU A 122 -1.80 -10.22 14.47
CA GLU A 122 -2.86 -11.14 14.04
C GLU A 122 -3.79 -10.42 13.05
N VAL A 123 -3.68 -10.70 11.76
CA VAL A 123 -4.61 -10.16 10.75
C VAL A 123 -5.84 -11.07 10.65
N PRO A 124 -7.07 -10.57 10.86
CA PRO A 124 -8.27 -11.40 11.03
C PRO A 124 -8.53 -12.49 10.00
N ARG A 125 -8.19 -12.26 8.72
CA ARG A 125 -8.46 -13.19 7.60
C ARG A 125 -7.21 -13.91 7.08
N VAL A 126 -6.07 -13.69 7.71
CA VAL A 126 -4.77 -14.23 7.29
C VAL A 126 -4.12 -15.04 8.40
N GLY A 127 -4.20 -14.55 9.64
CA GLY A 127 -3.49 -15.09 10.79
C GLY A 127 -2.27 -14.25 11.17
N ARG A 128 -1.31 -14.89 11.84
CA ARG A 128 -0.09 -14.26 12.35
C ARG A 128 0.85 -13.83 11.22
N VAL A 129 1.24 -12.56 11.22
CA VAL A 129 2.13 -11.96 10.22
C VAL A 129 3.12 -10.99 10.86
N PRO A 130 4.36 -10.87 10.35
CA PRO A 130 5.26 -9.82 10.79
C PRO A 130 4.75 -8.45 10.35
N ARG A 131 4.82 -7.48 11.26
CA ARG A 131 4.48 -6.09 11.01
C ARG A 131 5.60 -5.18 11.51
N VAL A 132 5.90 -4.17 10.70
CA VAL A 132 6.82 -3.09 11.05
C VAL A 132 6.08 -1.77 10.99
N TRP A 133 6.33 -0.89 11.95
CA TRP A 133 5.81 0.47 11.90
C TRP A 133 6.73 1.43 12.64
N GLY A 134 6.69 2.69 12.25
CA GLY A 134 7.56 3.71 12.81
C GLY A 134 7.66 4.92 11.90
N VAL A 135 8.51 5.85 12.29
CA VAL A 135 8.88 7.00 11.46
C VAL A 135 10.20 6.66 10.77
N SER A 136 10.22 6.74 9.44
CA SER A 136 11.43 6.50 8.65
C SER A 136 11.75 7.71 7.78
N THR A 137 13.03 8.05 7.70
CA THR A 137 13.52 9.07 6.78
C THR A 137 13.67 8.49 5.38
N VAL A 138 12.86 8.95 4.43
CA VAL A 138 12.91 8.54 3.03
C VAL A 138 13.56 9.61 2.17
N GLN A 139 14.26 9.20 1.11
CA GLN A 139 14.81 10.11 0.12
C GLN A 139 13.70 10.59 -0.82
N ALA A 140 13.72 11.88 -1.16
CA ALA A 140 12.81 12.44 -2.14
C ALA A 140 12.99 11.74 -3.51
N PRO A 141 11.92 11.49 -4.27
CA PRO A 141 12.01 10.79 -5.56
C PRO A 141 12.90 11.49 -6.60
N ASP A 142 13.15 12.79 -6.46
CA ASP A 142 14.03 13.58 -7.32
C ASP A 142 15.50 13.60 -6.83
N GLY A 143 15.78 12.91 -5.72
CA GLY A 143 17.08 12.83 -5.06
C GLY A 143 17.47 14.10 -4.31
N ARG A 144 16.56 15.07 -4.15
CA ARG A 144 16.86 16.36 -3.54
C ARG A 144 16.34 16.43 -2.10
N GLY A 145 17.06 15.75 -1.22
CA GLY A 145 16.81 15.75 0.21
C GLY A 145 16.00 14.55 0.68
N SER A 146 15.65 14.60 1.95
CA SER A 146 14.91 13.55 2.64
C SER A 146 13.82 14.15 3.51
N PHE A 147 12.81 13.36 3.79
CA PHE A 147 11.73 13.73 4.69
C PHE A 147 11.27 12.51 5.47
N ASP A 148 10.70 12.74 6.63
CA ASP A 148 10.22 11.69 7.50
C ASP A 148 8.80 11.28 7.10
N VAL A 149 8.55 9.97 7.14
CA VAL A 149 7.24 9.39 6.90
C VAL A 149 6.87 8.46 8.04
N VAL A 150 5.63 8.59 8.50
CA VAL A 150 4.97 7.55 9.30
C VAL A 150 4.68 6.41 8.35
N LEU A 151 5.07 5.19 8.69
CA LEU A 151 4.81 4.02 7.87
C LEU A 151 4.37 2.82 8.70
N MET A 152 3.59 1.95 8.07
CA MET A 152 3.29 0.60 8.53
C MET A 152 3.40 -0.37 7.36
N GLN A 153 4.04 -1.50 7.60
CA GLN A 153 4.30 -2.56 6.64
C GLN A 153 3.89 -3.90 7.24
N THR A 154 2.91 -4.55 6.62
CA THR A 154 2.42 -5.88 7.01
C THR A 154 2.86 -6.90 5.96
N PHE A 155 3.60 -7.93 6.38
CA PHE A 155 4.20 -8.92 5.49
C PHE A 155 3.37 -10.20 5.52
N VAL A 156 2.50 -10.40 4.52
CA VAL A 156 1.58 -11.55 4.48
C VAL A 156 2.20 -12.71 3.68
N PRO A 157 2.50 -13.86 4.30
CA PRO A 157 3.02 -15.03 3.60
C PRO A 157 2.00 -15.62 2.62
N ALA A 158 2.45 -15.97 1.41
CA ALA A 158 1.61 -16.55 0.37
C ALA A 158 2.42 -17.54 -0.49
N GLY A 159 2.63 -18.74 0.04
CA GLY A 159 3.44 -19.76 -0.66
C GLY A 159 4.91 -19.36 -0.71
N ASP A 160 5.47 -19.27 -1.91
CA ASP A 160 6.84 -18.81 -2.21
C ASP A 160 6.93 -17.28 -2.40
N GLN A 161 5.85 -16.56 -2.10
CA GLN A 161 5.75 -15.11 -2.20
C GLN A 161 5.33 -14.49 -0.86
N VAL A 162 5.51 -13.17 -0.76
CA VAL A 162 5.01 -12.32 0.31
C VAL A 162 4.22 -11.18 -0.31
N ALA A 163 2.99 -10.96 0.17
CA ALA A 163 2.26 -9.74 -0.09
C ALA A 163 2.68 -8.70 0.96
N LEU A 164 3.42 -7.68 0.53
CA LEU A 164 3.77 -6.53 1.36
C LEU A 164 2.67 -5.48 1.25
N VAL A 165 1.87 -5.34 2.31
CA VAL A 165 0.90 -4.25 2.45
C VAL A 165 1.58 -3.09 3.16
N SER A 166 1.91 -2.04 2.43
CA SER A 166 2.61 -0.86 2.97
C SER A 166 1.70 0.35 2.89
N VAL A 167 1.59 1.08 4.00
CA VAL A 167 0.88 2.36 4.07
C VAL A 167 1.77 3.40 4.73
N SER A 168 1.76 4.63 4.21
CA SER A 168 2.58 5.71 4.73
C SER A 168 1.97 7.10 4.56
N SER A 169 2.42 8.05 5.38
CA SER A 169 2.05 9.47 5.33
C SER A 169 3.23 10.35 5.77
N PRO A 170 3.44 11.52 5.15
CA PRO A 170 4.40 12.50 5.63
C PRO A 170 3.91 13.30 6.86
N ALA A 171 2.68 13.10 7.33
CA ALA A 171 2.12 13.82 8.47
C ALA A 171 2.59 13.22 9.81
N THR A 172 3.88 13.38 10.13
CA THR A 172 4.52 12.81 11.32
C THR A 172 3.93 13.28 12.64
N ASP A 173 3.39 14.50 12.69
CA ASP A 173 2.73 15.04 13.88
C ASP A 173 1.41 14.30 14.22
N LEU A 174 0.90 13.48 13.29
CA LEU A 174 -0.30 12.66 13.44
C LEU A 174 0.02 11.16 13.51
N ALA A 175 1.24 10.78 13.89
CA ALA A 175 1.69 9.38 13.86
C ALA A 175 0.74 8.41 14.60
N GLU A 176 0.35 8.71 15.84
CA GLU A 176 -0.54 7.85 16.64
C GLU A 176 -1.90 7.58 15.95
N PRO A 177 -2.72 8.59 15.61
CA PRO A 177 -3.99 8.33 14.92
C PRO A 177 -3.81 7.73 13.53
N LEU A 178 -2.69 7.99 12.85
CA LEU A 178 -2.38 7.34 11.58
C LEU A 178 -2.10 5.85 11.76
N TYR A 179 -1.40 5.42 12.81
CA TYR A 179 -1.20 3.99 13.07
C TYR A 179 -2.52 3.25 13.30
N GLU A 180 -3.48 3.84 14.02
CA GLU A 180 -4.81 3.26 14.19
C GLU A 180 -5.56 3.10 12.85
N LEU A 181 -5.49 4.13 11.99
CA LEU A 181 -6.06 4.07 10.65
C LEU A 181 -5.37 3.01 9.78
N PHE A 182 -4.04 2.97 9.83
CA PHE A 182 -3.22 2.03 9.06
C PHE A 182 -3.50 0.59 9.47
N GLU A 183 -3.59 0.31 10.77
CA GLU A 183 -4.00 -0.99 11.28
C GLU A 183 -5.40 -1.35 10.80
N THR A 184 -6.37 -0.45 10.99
CA THR A 184 -7.77 -0.69 10.60
C THR A 184 -7.90 -1.07 9.12
N VAL A 185 -7.14 -0.40 8.24
CA VAL A 185 -7.16 -0.68 6.79
C VAL A 185 -6.41 -1.96 6.46
N THR A 186 -5.20 -2.15 7.00
CA THR A 186 -4.35 -3.32 6.69
C THR A 186 -4.93 -4.62 7.25
N ASP A 187 -5.71 -4.57 8.34
CA ASP A 187 -6.41 -5.73 8.91
C ASP A 187 -7.57 -6.23 8.05
N THR A 188 -8.00 -5.48 7.05
CA THR A 188 -9.01 -5.93 6.07
C THR A 188 -8.44 -6.84 4.99
N PHE A 189 -7.11 -6.95 4.90
CA PHE A 189 -6.44 -7.72 3.87
C PHE A 189 -6.81 -9.20 3.95
N GLU A 190 -7.07 -9.81 2.79
CA GLU A 190 -7.28 -11.24 2.66
C GLU A 190 -6.70 -11.78 1.35
N LEU A 191 -6.16 -12.99 1.41
CA LEU A 191 -5.82 -13.76 0.21
C LEU A 191 -7.07 -14.46 -0.30
N ILE A 192 -7.35 -14.36 -1.60
CA ILE A 192 -8.50 -15.01 -2.22
C ILE A 192 -8.02 -16.30 -2.87
N ASP A 193 -8.60 -17.43 -2.48
CA ASP A 193 -8.32 -18.71 -3.13
C ASP A 193 -8.91 -18.76 -4.54
N SER A 194 -8.06 -18.90 -5.55
CA SER A 194 -8.46 -19.04 -6.96
C SER A 194 -9.38 -20.25 -7.19
N ALA A 195 -9.40 -21.26 -6.30
CA ALA A 195 -10.32 -22.40 -6.39
C ALA A 195 -11.80 -22.03 -6.18
N THR A 196 -12.11 -20.91 -5.53
CA THR A 196 -13.49 -20.52 -5.18
C THR A 196 -14.22 -19.86 -6.36
N VAL A 197 -13.50 -19.37 -7.37
CA VAL A 197 -14.06 -18.61 -8.50
C VAL A 197 -14.62 -19.53 -9.61
N GLY A 198 -14.31 -20.83 -9.60
CA GLY A 198 -14.72 -21.79 -10.64
C GLY A 198 -16.02 -22.56 -10.40
N GLY A 199 -16.66 -22.44 -9.23
CA GLY A 199 -17.77 -23.31 -8.81
C GLY A 199 -19.18 -22.80 -9.11
N GLY A 200 -19.34 -21.71 -9.87
CA GLY A 200 -20.59 -20.96 -9.98
C GLY A 200 -21.17 -20.87 -11.39
N VAL A 201 -21.05 -21.89 -12.24
CA VAL A 201 -21.91 -22.07 -13.42
C VAL A 201 -22.10 -23.57 -13.66
N ASP A 202 -23.25 -24.09 -13.22
CA ASP A 202 -23.91 -25.26 -13.80
C ASP A 202 -25.43 -24.97 -13.81
#